data_AF-A0A2I0VNG6-F1
#
_entry.id   AF-A0A2I0VNG6-F1
#
_cell.length_a   1.000
_cell.length_b   1.000
_cell.length_c   1.000
_cell.angle_alpha   90.00
_cell.angle_beta   90.00
_cell.angle_gamma   90.00
#
_symmetry.space_group_name_H-M   'P 1'
#
loop_
_entity.id
_entity.type
_entity.pdbx_description
1 polymer ?
#
loop_
_entity_poly.entity_id
_entity_poly.type
_entity_poly.pdbx_seq_one_letter_code
_entity_poly.pdbx_strand_id
1 'polypeptide(L)'
;MLQADDILIFSKNAAHKIALIKQIISKFCSWFGLKINCKKSVVICGKVATLKEKKRIAKMLGFRLVNELNYFGVNIVLRRSVALDF
;
A
#
# COMPACT_ATOMS: atom_id res chain seq x y z
N MET A 1 -0.27 -12.84 -21.74
CA MET A 1 0.10 -13.12 -20.34
C MET A 1 -0.07 -11.83 -19.56
N LEU A 2 -0.99 -11.75 -18.60
CA LEU A 2 -1.19 -10.55 -17.80
C LEU A 2 -0.11 -10.54 -16.70
N GLN A 3 1.10 -10.10 -17.03
CA GLN A 3 2.21 -10.01 -16.07
C GLN A 3 2.13 -8.67 -15.34
N ALA A 4 1.40 -8.65 -14.23
CA ALA A 4 1.56 -7.64 -13.19
C ALA A 4 1.26 -8.31 -11.84
N ASP A 5 2.32 -8.73 -11.13
CA ASP A 5 2.21 -9.21 -9.74
C ASP A 5 2.01 -8.06 -8.74
N ASP A 6 2.34 -6.83 -9.15
CA ASP A 6 2.33 -5.63 -8.32
C ASP A 6 1.07 -4.78 -8.54
N ILE A 7 0.24 -4.70 -7.49
CA ILE A 7 -1.03 -3.96 -7.48
C ILE A 7 -0.88 -2.71 -6.60
N LEU A 8 -1.31 -1.55 -7.11
CA LEU A 8 -1.40 -0.30 -6.36
C LEU A 8 -2.87 0.03 -6.04
N ILE A 9 -3.18 0.27 -4.76
CA ILE A 9 -4.55 0.52 -4.29
C ILE A 9 -4.60 1.85 -3.53
N PHE A 10 -5.54 2.71 -3.90
CA PHE A 10 -5.83 3.97 -3.20
C PHE A 10 -7.15 3.86 -2.44
N SER A 11 -7.15 4.28 -1.16
CA SER A 11 -8.37 4.37 -0.36
C SER A 11 -8.27 5.49 0.65
N LYS A 12 -9.41 6.14 0.94
CA LYS A 12 -9.54 7.03 2.09
C LYS A 12 -9.34 6.23 3.38
N ASN A 13 -8.70 6.85 4.36
CA ASN A 13 -8.44 6.25 5.67
C ASN A 13 -9.76 6.02 6.42
N ALA A 14 -10.26 4.79 6.42
CA ALA A 14 -11.35 4.33 7.26
C ALA A 14 -11.15 2.85 7.59
N ALA A 15 -11.20 2.49 8.88
CA ALA A 15 -10.84 1.16 9.35
C ALA A 15 -11.66 0.04 8.66
N HIS A 16 -12.97 0.26 8.45
CA HIS A 16 -13.84 -0.69 7.76
C HIS A 16 -13.41 -0.91 6.30
N LYS A 17 -12.99 0.16 5.60
CA LYS A 17 -12.53 0.06 4.20
C LYS A 17 -11.23 -0.73 4.11
N ILE A 18 -10.31 -0.52 5.04
CA ILE A 18 -9.02 -1.23 5.08
C ILE A 18 -9.23 -2.72 5.34
N ALA A 19 -10.12 -3.06 6.27
CA ALA A 19 -10.49 -4.46 6.53
C ALA A 19 -11.11 -5.11 5.29
N LEU A 20 -12.03 -4.40 4.62
CA LEU A 20 -12.66 -4.86 3.40
C LEU A 20 -11.65 -5.06 2.26
N ILE A 21 -10.72 -4.12 2.06
CA ILE A 21 -9.64 -4.24 1.07
C ILE A 21 -8.81 -5.50 1.33
N LYS A 22 -8.41 -5.73 2.58
CA LYS A 22 -7.66 -6.94 2.94
C LYS A 22 -8.44 -8.22 2.61
N GLN A 23 -9.73 -8.23 2.90
CA GLN A 23 -10.61 -9.36 2.62
C GLN A 23 -10.73 -9.61 1.11
N ILE A 24 -10.94 -8.55 0.31
CA ILE A 24 -11.05 -8.63 -1.14
C ILE A 24 -9.76 -9.19 -1.75
N ILE A 25 -8.60 -8.66 -1.37
CA ILE A 25 -7.30 -9.13 -1.90
C ILE A 25 -7.07 -10.59 -1.49
N SER A 26 -7.34 -10.94 -0.23
CA SER A 26 -7.16 -12.32 0.25
C SER A 26 -8.07 -13.30 -0.50
N LYS A 27 -9.32 -12.92 -0.77
CA LYS A 27 -10.28 -13.74 -1.51
C LYS A 27 -9.88 -13.89 -2.97
N PHE A 28 -9.46 -12.80 -3.61
CA PHE A 28 -8.94 -12.82 -4.97
C PHE A 28 -7.71 -13.73 -5.08
N CYS A 29 -6.71 -13.56 -4.22
CA CYS A 29 -5.53 -14.41 -4.22
C CYS A 29 -5.89 -15.89 -4.00
N SER A 30 -6.80 -16.19 -3.08
CA SER A 30 -7.28 -17.56 -2.83
C SER A 30 -7.91 -18.21 -4.06
N TRP A 31 -8.71 -17.47 -4.83
CA TRP A 31 -9.34 -17.97 -6.06
C TRP A 31 -8.33 -18.42 -7.12
N PHE A 32 -7.17 -17.77 -7.17
CA PHE A 32 -6.12 -18.08 -8.14
C PHE A 32 -4.95 -18.89 -7.54
N GLY A 33 -5.06 -19.36 -6.29
CA GLY A 33 -3.97 -20.06 -5.60
C GLY A 33 -2.74 -19.17 -5.33
N LEU A 34 -2.91 -17.85 -5.41
CA LEU A 34 -1.85 -16.86 -5.16
C LEU A 34 -1.71 -16.60 -3.66
N LYS A 35 -0.53 -16.11 -3.26
CA LYS A 35 -0.25 -15.70 -1.88
C LYS A 35 0.29 -14.28 -1.81
N ILE A 36 -0.30 -13.47 -0.95
CA ILE A 36 0.18 -12.10 -0.70
C ILE A 36 1.56 -12.16 -0.04
N ASN A 37 2.54 -11.50 -0.63
CA ASN A 37 3.87 -11.37 -0.04
C ASN A 37 3.91 -10.18 0.93
N CYS A 38 3.44 -10.38 2.16
CA CYS A 38 3.40 -9.32 3.19
C CYS A 38 4.76 -8.65 3.47
N LYS A 39 5.89 -9.32 3.18
CA LYS A 39 7.24 -8.75 3.36
C LYS A 39 7.57 -7.70 2.30
N LYS A 40 7.07 -7.88 1.06
CA LYS A 40 7.20 -6.96 -0.06
C LYS A 40 6.07 -5.93 -0.12
N SER A 41 4.88 -6.26 0.36
CA SER A 41 3.75 -5.34 0.39
C SER A 41 3.99 -4.18 1.36
N VAL A 42 3.74 -2.97 0.87
CA VAL A 42 3.94 -1.72 1.61
C VAL A 42 2.65 -0.91 1.66
N VAL A 43 2.56 -0.01 2.65
CA VAL A 43 1.50 0.98 2.74
C VAL A 43 2.10 2.37 2.92
N ILE A 44 1.59 3.33 2.16
CA ILE A 44 1.84 4.75 2.35
C ILE A 44 0.56 5.39 2.88
N CYS A 45 0.69 6.25 3.88
CA CYS A 45 -0.42 7.01 4.42
C CYS A 45 -0.15 8.51 4.31
N GLY A 46 -1.10 9.23 3.74
CA GLY A 46 -1.04 10.68 3.56
C GLY A 46 -0.70 11.46 4.84
N LYS A 47 -0.25 12.70 4.67
CA LYS A 47 0.18 13.59 5.77
C LYS A 47 -0.92 13.85 6.81
N VAL A 48 -2.18 13.80 6.39
CA VAL A 48 -3.36 14.05 7.24
C VAL A 48 -3.54 12.98 8.33
N ALA A 49 -3.12 11.72 8.08
CA ALA A 49 -3.26 10.66 9.07
C ALA A 49 -2.21 10.78 10.18
N THR A 50 -2.64 10.67 11.44
CA THR A 50 -1.73 10.65 12.60
C THR A 50 -0.86 9.39 12.60
N LEU A 51 0.31 9.44 13.22
CA LEU A 51 1.22 8.29 13.32
C LEU A 51 0.54 7.05 13.92
N LYS A 52 -0.36 7.26 14.90
CA LYS A 52 -1.12 6.18 15.55
C LYS A 52 -2.05 5.50 14.54
N GLU A 53 -2.74 6.28 13.71
CA GLU A 53 -3.57 5.73 12.64
C GLU A 53 -2.72 4.98 11.62
N LYS A 54 -1.61 5.57 11.13
CA LYS A 54 -0.72 4.90 10.18
C LYS A 54 -0.24 3.53 10.67
N LYS A 55 0.22 3.47 11.93
CA LYS A 55 0.64 2.21 12.57
C LYS A 55 -0.52 1.21 12.69
N ARG A 56 -1.72 1.67 13.03
CA ARG A 56 -2.92 0.82 13.11
C ARG A 56 -3.26 0.23 11.74
N ILE A 57 -3.25 1.04 10.68
CA ILE A 57 -3.52 0.59 9.30
C ILE A 57 -2.51 -0.46 8.86
N ALA A 58 -1.21 -0.16 9.04
CA ALA A 58 -0.13 -1.09 8.70
C ALA A 58 -0.26 -2.42 9.44
N LYS A 59 -0.58 -2.39 10.75
CA LYS A 59 -0.84 -3.59 11.55
C LYS A 59 -2.07 -4.37 11.07
N MET A 60 -3.16 -3.68 10.72
CA MET A 60 -4.38 -4.33 10.21
C MET A 60 -4.11 -5.06 8.90
N LEU A 61 -3.35 -4.45 7.99
CA LEU A 61 -2.97 -5.05 6.72
C LEU A 61 -1.89 -6.12 6.88
N GLY A 62 -0.98 -5.97 7.85
CA GLY A 62 0.23 -6.78 7.98
C GLY A 62 1.35 -6.34 7.02
N PHE A 63 1.30 -5.08 6.55
CA PHE A 63 2.23 -4.52 5.56
C PHE A 63 3.19 -3.53 6.22
N ARG A 64 4.31 -3.26 5.55
CA ARG A 64 5.30 -2.30 6.04
C ARG A 64 4.83 -0.87 5.76
N LEU A 65 4.79 -0.03 6.79
CA LEU A 65 4.56 1.41 6.63
C LEU A 65 5.83 2.05 6.07
N VAL A 66 5.70 2.78 4.96
CA VAL A 66 6.80 3.51 4.32
C VAL A 66 6.40 4.96 4.05
N ASN A 67 7.40 5.83 3.83
CA ASN A 67 7.17 7.24 3.47
C ASN A 67 7.21 7.47 1.95
N GLU A 68 7.85 6.55 1.23
CA GLU A 68 8.12 6.61 -0.21
C GLU A 68 8.00 5.19 -0.76
N LEU A 69 7.44 5.03 -1.96
CA LEU A 69 7.32 3.73 -2.64
C LEU A 69 7.74 3.91 -4.10
N ASN A 70 8.40 2.90 -4.65
CA ASN A 70 8.72 2.83 -6.07
C ASN A 70 7.73 1.88 -6.73
N TYR A 71 7.02 2.34 -7.75
CA TYR A 71 6.11 1.54 -8.54
C TYR A 71 6.51 1.66 -10.01
N PHE A 72 7.10 0.60 -10.56
CA PHE A 72 7.60 0.54 -11.94
C PHE A 72 8.52 1.72 -12.32
N GLY A 73 9.46 2.06 -11.46
CA GLY A 73 10.41 3.17 -11.69
C GLY A 73 9.87 4.54 -11.31
N VAL A 74 8.57 4.66 -11.00
CA VAL A 74 7.97 5.91 -10.53
C VAL A 74 8.04 5.96 -9.00
N ASN A 75 8.76 6.96 -8.48
CA ASN A 75 8.81 7.22 -7.04
C ASN A 75 7.57 8.02 -6.60
N ILE A 76 6.71 7.37 -5.82
CA ILE A 76 5.55 7.99 -5.20
C ILE A 76 5.94 8.44 -3.79
N VAL A 77 5.93 9.75 -3.57
CA VAL A 77 6.36 10.41 -2.34
C VAL A 77 5.25 11.28 -1.78
N LEU A 78 5.19 11.42 -0.45
CA LEU A 78 4.18 12.26 0.23
C LEU A 78 4.50 13.76 0.23
N ARG A 79 5.66 14.13 -0.30
CA ARG A 79 6.17 15.52 -0.37
C ARG A 79 6.37 15.90 -1.83
N ARG A 80 6.36 17.21 -2.11
CA ARG A 80 6.83 17.70 -3.41
C ARG A 80 8.32 17.37 -3.51
N SER A 81 8.72 16.65 -4.55
CA SER A 81 10.12 16.53 -4.91
C SER A 81 10.60 17.90 -5.38
N VAL A 82 11.68 18.39 -4.79
CA VAL A 82 12.40 19.55 -5.33
C VAL A 82 13.22 19.01 -6.49
N ALA A 83 13.02 19.57 -7.69
CA ALA A 83 13.94 19.30 -8.79
C ALA A 83 15.31 19.83 -8.36
N LEU A 84 16.30 18.95 -8.28
CA LEU A 84 17.67 19.41 -8.26
C LEU A 84 17.96 19.83 -9.69
N ASP A 85 18.06 21.14 -9.92
CA ASP A 85 18.56 21.68 -11.18
C ASP A 85 20.01 21.17 -11.32
N PHE A 86 20.26 20.39 -12.37
CA PHE A 86 21.58 19.90 -12.76
C PHE A 86 22.16 20.82 -13.83
#